data_AF-A0A3D2FN17-F1
#
_entry.id   AF-A0A3D2FN17-F1
#
_cell.length_a   1.000
_cell.length_b   1.000
_cell.length_c   1.000
_cell.angle_alpha   90.00
_cell.angle_beta   90.00
_cell.angle_gamma   90.00
#
_symmetry.space_group_name_H-M   'P 1'
#
loop_
_entity.id
_entity.type
_entity.pdbx_description
1 polymer ?
#
loop_
_entity_poly.entity_id
_entity_poly.type
_entity_poly.pdbx_seq_one_letter_code
_entity_poly.pdbx_strand_id
1 'polypeptide(L)'
;MFCSFAAVNLDDPDGFIWVPVYLAVAFLPFTKIGSEQTIKISAVVLLIIGILVTLGLLNTIMPWQLDNRMVNLWEHQREGLGLILGAAWLWFGHRLK
;
A
#
# COMPACT_ATOMS: atom_id res chain seq x y z
N MET A 1 3.42 -11.00 4.56
CA MET A 1 4.11 -9.87 3.90
C MET A 1 3.47 -8.53 4.27
N PHE A 2 2.25 -8.23 3.83
CA PHE A 2 1.63 -6.92 4.12
C PHE A 2 1.37 -6.64 5.60
N CYS A 3 1.10 -7.64 6.43
CA CYS A 3 1.06 -7.43 7.90
C CYS A 3 2.41 -6.95 8.47
N SER A 4 3.52 -7.36 7.86
CA SER A 4 4.86 -6.89 8.24
C SER A 4 5.07 -5.44 7.80
N PHE A 5 4.54 -5.03 6.64
CA PHE A 5 4.56 -3.62 6.21
C PHE A 5 3.72 -2.74 7.14
N ALA A 6 2.54 -3.23 7.55
CA ALA A 6 1.74 -2.55 8.57
C ALA A 6 2.51 -2.41 9.90
N ALA A 7 3.17 -3.48 10.36
CA ALA A 7 3.90 -3.46 11.63
C ALA A 7 5.04 -2.43 11.65
N VAL A 8 5.79 -2.28 10.56
CA VAL A 8 6.89 -1.32 10.49
C VAL A 8 6.43 0.14 10.36
N ASN A 9 5.17 0.39 10.02
CA ASN A 9 4.60 1.74 9.98
C ASN A 9 3.81 2.10 11.25
N LEU A 10 3.79 1.25 12.29
CA LEU A 10 3.05 1.57 13.52
C LEU A 10 3.59 2.80 14.25
N ASP A 11 4.91 3.02 14.18
CA ASP A 11 5.60 4.10 14.86
C ASP A 11 5.81 5.34 13.98
N ASP A 12 5.35 5.30 12.72
CA ASP A 12 5.50 6.42 11.77
C ASP A 12 4.40 7.48 11.99
N PRO A 13 4.69 8.79 11.81
CA PRO A 13 3.72 9.88 11.97
C PRO A 13 2.43 9.75 11.13
N ASP A 14 2.52 9.07 9.99
CA ASP A 14 1.44 8.76 9.06
C ASP A 14 1.05 7.27 9.06
N GLY A 15 1.50 6.52 10.06
CA GLY A 15 1.15 5.12 10.27
C GLY A 15 -0.36 4.89 10.33
N PHE A 16 -1.11 5.88 10.80
CA PHE A 16 -2.58 5.86 10.79
C PHE A 16 -3.19 5.73 9.38
N ILE A 17 -2.45 6.07 8.33
CA ILE A 17 -2.81 5.88 6.91
C ILE A 17 -2.32 4.50 6.45
N TRP A 18 -1.03 4.20 6.63
CA TRP A 18 -0.41 3.04 6.02
C TRP A 18 -0.78 1.71 6.66
N VAL A 19 -0.90 1.67 7.99
CA VAL A 19 -1.29 0.48 8.76
C VAL A 19 -2.65 -0.07 8.28
N PRO A 20 -3.76 0.71 8.26
CA PRO A 20 -5.03 0.17 7.79
C PRO A 20 -5.01 -0.18 6.30
N VAL A 21 -4.27 0.56 5.47
CA VAL A 21 -4.15 0.25 4.04
C VAL A 21 -3.47 -1.10 3.81
N TYR A 22 -2.34 -1.37 4.46
CA TYR A 22 -1.64 -2.65 4.31
C TYR A 22 -2.42 -3.82 4.89
N LEU A 23 -3.12 -3.63 6.02
CA LEU A 23 -4.00 -4.67 6.56
C LEU A 23 -5.17 -4.96 5.60
N ALA A 24 -5.81 -3.92 5.05
CA ALA A 24 -6.87 -4.10 4.07
C ALA A 24 -6.36 -4.89 2.85
N VAL A 25 -5.23 -4.49 2.27
CA VAL A 25 -4.58 -5.20 1.15
C VAL A 25 -4.27 -6.65 1.50
N ALA A 26 -3.79 -6.93 2.71
CA ALA A 26 -3.46 -8.29 3.15
C ALA A 26 -4.67 -9.22 3.10
N PHE A 27 -5.83 -8.75 3.57
CA PHE A 27 -7.00 -9.59 3.79
C PHE A 27 -8.05 -9.55 2.69
N LEU A 28 -8.11 -8.47 1.89
CA LEU A 28 -9.17 -8.24 0.90
C LEU A 28 -9.37 -9.41 -0.08
N PRO A 29 -8.32 -10.06 -0.64
CA PRO A 29 -8.50 -11.20 -1.56
C PRO A 29 -9.18 -12.42 -0.93
N PHE A 30 -9.07 -12.57 0.40
CA PHE A 30 -9.67 -13.69 1.13
C PHE A 30 -11.14 -13.42 1.48
N THR A 31 -11.56 -12.16 1.54
CA THR A 31 -12.94 -11.79 1.84
C THR A 31 -13.88 -12.13 0.68
N LYS A 32 -15.17 -12.40 0.97
CA LYS A 32 -16.23 -12.51 -0.07
C LYS A 32 -16.83 -11.14 -0.41
N ILE A 33 -16.12 -10.05 -0.09
CA ILE A 33 -16.62 -8.70 -0.20
C ILE A 33 -16.31 -8.18 -1.60
N GLY A 34 -17.36 -7.92 -2.38
CA GLY A 34 -17.25 -7.36 -3.73
C GLY A 34 -17.15 -8.42 -4.84
N SER A 35 -17.38 -7.98 -6.07
CA SER A 35 -17.18 -8.81 -7.26
C SER A 35 -15.70 -8.84 -7.67
N GLU A 36 -15.31 -9.80 -8.50
CA GLU A 36 -13.98 -9.83 -9.11
C GLU A 36 -13.64 -8.50 -9.81
N GLN A 37 -14.64 -7.89 -10.46
CA GLN A 37 -14.50 -6.58 -11.09
C GLN A 37 -14.17 -5.49 -10.06
N THR A 38 -14.81 -5.47 -8.90
CA THR A 38 -14.50 -4.53 -7.81
C THR A 38 -13.06 -4.70 -7.34
N ILE A 39 -12.59 -5.94 -7.12
CA ILE A 39 -11.21 -6.20 -6.68
C ILE A 39 -10.19 -5.71 -7.73
N LYS A 40 -10.46 -5.95 -9.02
CA LYS A 40 -9.61 -5.47 -10.12
C LYS A 40 -9.58 -3.95 -10.20
N ILE A 41 -10.71 -3.28 -10.03
CA ILE A 41 -10.76 -1.82 -9.98
C ILE A 41 -9.95 -1.30 -8.79
N SER A 42 -10.13 -1.88 -7.60
CA SER A 42 -9.34 -1.52 -6.41
C SER A 42 -7.84 -1.72 -6.62
N ALA A 43 -7.43 -2.80 -7.29
CA ALA A 43 -6.04 -3.05 -7.64
C ALA A 43 -5.48 -1.97 -8.58
N VAL A 44 -6.22 -1.57 -9.62
CA VAL A 44 -5.80 -0.50 -10.54
C VAL A 44 -5.71 0.85 -9.83
N VAL A 45 -6.68 1.18 -8.98
CA VAL A 45 -6.65 2.42 -8.18
C VAL A 45 -5.43 2.44 -7.26
N LEU A 46 -5.16 1.35 -6.54
CA LEU A 46 -3.98 1.24 -5.68
C LEU A 46 -2.67 1.32 -6.48
N LEU A 47 -2.62 0.78 -7.69
CA LEU A 47 -1.46 0.88 -8.55
C LEU A 47 -1.18 2.34 -8.94
N ILE A 48 -2.20 3.08 -9.35
CA ILE A 48 -2.09 4.49 -9.71
C ILE A 48 -1.59 5.30 -8.51
N ILE A 49 -2.22 5.13 -7.34
CA ILE A 49 -1.81 5.81 -6.11
C ILE A 49 -0.36 5.42 -5.76
N GLY A 50 -0.01 4.14 -5.81
CA GLY A 50 1.35 3.66 -5.54
C GLY A 50 2.41 4.29 -6.44
N ILE A 51 2.13 4.46 -7.73
CA ILE A 51 3.04 5.16 -8.66
C ILE A 51 3.18 6.64 -8.27
N LEU A 52 2.07 7.33 -7.99
CA LEU A 52 2.11 8.75 -7.61
C LEU A 52 2.89 8.97 -6.31
N VAL A 53 2.70 8.10 -5.32
CA VAL A 53 3.43 8.13 -4.04
C VAL A 53 4.91 7.83 -4.25
N THR A 54 5.25 6.80 -5.03
CA THR A 54 6.65 6.44 -5.33
C THR A 54 7.42 7.57 -6.03
N LEU A 55 6.75 8.32 -6.90
CA LEU A 55 7.33 9.47 -7.59
C LEU A 55 7.40 10.73 -6.73
N GLY A 56 6.89 10.69 -5.49
CA GLY A 56 6.85 11.83 -4.57
C GLY A 56 5.83 12.91 -4.96
N LEU A 57 4.93 12.63 -5.91
CA LEU A 57 3.94 13.60 -6.40
C LEU A 57 2.88 13.95 -5.35
N LEU A 58 2.68 13.07 -4.36
CA LEU A 58 1.77 13.27 -3.24
C LEU A 58 2.48 13.70 -1.95
N ASN A 59 3.79 13.94 -1.98
CA ASN A 59 4.57 14.25 -0.77
C ASN A 59 4.11 15.56 -0.11
N THR A 60 3.66 16.54 -0.89
CA THR A 60 3.18 17.83 -0.40
C THR A 60 1.92 17.74 0.49
N ILE A 61 1.16 16.65 0.39
CA ILE A 61 -0.06 16.43 1.18
C ILE A 61 0.10 15.38 2.29
N MET A 62 1.25 14.70 2.34
CA MET A 62 1.56 13.72 3.39
C MET A 62 2.10 14.41 4.64
N PRO A 63 1.82 13.88 5.85
CA PRO A 63 2.43 14.39 7.07
C PRO A 63 3.95 14.38 6.94
N TRP A 64 4.59 15.45 7.40
CA TRP A 64 6.05 15.52 7.39
C TRP A 64 6.63 14.40 8.26
N GLN A 65 7.47 13.56 7.68
CA GLN A 65 8.23 12.52 8.37
C GLN A 65 9.72 12.86 8.33
N LEU A 66 10.46 12.46 9.37
CA LEU A 66 11.93 12.42 9.31
C LEU A 66 12.33 11.37 8.28
N ASP A 67 12.98 11.79 7.20
CA ASP A 67 13.33 10.96 6.06
C ASP A 67 14.42 9.94 6.45
N ASN A 68 13.98 8.84 7.07
CA ASN A 68 14.82 7.71 7.42
C ASN A 68 14.96 6.81 6.20
N ARG A 69 16.01 7.04 5.42
CA ARG A 69 16.29 6.18 4.27
C ARG A 69 16.54 4.75 4.72
N MET A 70 15.72 3.82 4.24
CA MET A 70 15.93 2.39 4.42
C MET A 70 16.38 1.80 3.08
N VAL A 71 17.57 1.19 3.03
CA VAL A 71 18.14 0.61 1.79
C VAL A 71 18.18 1.63 0.63
N ASN A 72 18.58 2.87 0.93
CA ASN A 72 18.68 3.98 -0.05
C ASN A 72 17.34 4.39 -0.71
N LEU A 73 16.21 3.89 -0.22
CA LEU A 73 14.87 4.36 -0.58
C LEU A 73 14.41 5.41 0.41
N TRP A 74 13.74 6.43 -0.11
CA TRP A 74 13.05 7.42 0.71
C TRP A 74 11.76 6.81 1.25
N GLU A 75 11.22 7.36 2.33
CA GLU A 75 10.04 6.80 3.01
C GLU A 75 8.84 6.67 2.06
N HIS A 76 8.49 7.76 1.35
CA HIS A 76 7.45 7.74 0.31
C HIS A 76 7.71 6.72 -0.81
N GLN A 77 8.97 6.42 -1.15
CA GLN A 77 9.27 5.39 -2.15
C GLN A 77 8.97 3.99 -1.62
N ARG A 78 9.29 3.72 -0.35
CA ARG A 78 9.00 2.46 0.33
C ARG A 78 7.48 2.23 0.41
N GLU A 79 6.75 3.25 0.83
CA GLU A 79 5.29 3.20 0.93
C GLU A 79 4.63 3.02 -0.44
N GLY A 80 5.07 3.78 -1.44
CA GLY A 80 4.57 3.67 -2.81
C GLY A 80 4.85 2.30 -3.44
N LEU A 81 6.05 1.75 -3.22
CA LEU A 81 6.37 0.38 -3.66
C LEU A 81 5.52 -0.66 -2.94
N GLY A 82 5.23 -0.46 -1.65
CA GLY A 82 4.31 -1.31 -0.91
C GLY A 82 2.89 -1.31 -1.49
N LEU A 83 2.39 -0.16 -1.94
CA LEU A 83 1.11 -0.05 -2.65
C LEU A 83 1.14 -0.76 -4.02
N ILE A 84 2.22 -0.62 -4.79
CA ILE A 84 2.38 -1.29 -6.08
C ILE A 84 2.36 -2.82 -5.90
N LEU A 85 3.08 -3.33 -4.90
CA LEU A 85 3.05 -4.74 -4.53
C LEU A 85 1.66 -5.16 -4.05
N GLY A 86 0.97 -4.31 -3.30
CA GLY A 86 -0.40 -4.50 -2.87
C GLY A 86 -1.39 -4.63 -4.02
N ALA A 87 -1.26 -3.77 -5.03
CA ALA A 87 -2.04 -3.83 -6.25
C ALA A 87 -1.82 -5.15 -7.01
N ALA A 88 -0.57 -5.58 -7.16
CA ALA A 88 -0.25 -6.87 -7.75
C ALA A 88 -0.87 -8.02 -6.92
N TRP A 89 -0.78 -7.95 -5.60
CA TRP A 89 -1.39 -8.93 -4.71
C TRP A 89 -2.92 -9.00 -4.86
N LEU A 90 -3.63 -7.88 -4.93
CA LEU A 90 -5.07 -7.89 -5.17
C LEU A 90 -5.41 -8.46 -6.56
N TRP A 91 -4.61 -8.11 -7.57
CA TRP A 91 -4.81 -8.55 -8.94
C TRP A 91 -4.58 -10.06 -9.13
N PHE A 92 -3.64 -10.67 -8.42
CA PHE A 92 -3.37 -12.10 -8.57
C PHE A 92 -3.95 -12.96 -7.44
N GLY A 93 -4.00 -12.44 -6.22
CA GLY A 93 -4.40 -13.15 -5.01
C GLY A 93 -5.87 -13.57 -4.97
N HIS A 94 -6.76 -12.88 -5.69
CA HIS A 94 -8.16 -13.30 -5.80
C HIS A 94 -8.33 -14.66 -6.50
N ARG A 95 -7.31 -15.12 -7.25
CA ARG A 95 -7.29 -16.43 -7.93
C ARG A 95 -6.85 -17.58 -7.01
N LEU A 96 -6.49 -17.30 -5.76
CA LEU A 96 -6.09 -18.31 -4.77
C LEU A 96 -7.27 -18.91 -4.01
N LYS A 97 -8.50 -18.58 -4.42
CA LYS A 97 -9.75 -19.16 -3.91
C LYS A 97 -10.20 -20.36 -4.72
#